data_AF-A0A0A9X178-F1
#
_entry.id   AF-A0A0A9X178-F1
#
_cell.length_a   1.000
_cell.length_b   1.000
_cell.length_c   1.000
_cell.angle_alpha   90.00
_cell.angle_beta   90.00
_cell.angle_gamma   90.00
#
_symmetry.space_group_name_H-M   'P 1'
#
loop_
_entity.id
_entity.type
_entity.pdbx_description
1 polymer ?
#
loop_
_entity_poly.entity_id
_entity_poly.type
_entity_poly.pdbx_seq_one_letter_code
_entity_poly.pdbx_strand_id
1 'polypeptide(L)'
;MLSSITSLVWGSLKYVGVVSSHPEMTEEELELIRRLQDKLKEEVVVFKEHKGFVTQLSNNAIQLDHRWEYQLGINDRFSVGDRVSYKVYKTLNNQVVKDVMLLTEKEHFISKTVSGTINRVDGNQFEIDKGIQFDLSKIRSEFLPNLNDQVILEGDYPKDKDDPEAFDLDYSFFKVNRVIPSTTKLVTGVVATFNSTTMTGVIGRDVVFHQNVCDKFVPKVGDHVVCNAIQGVYGEDFKWRAESISLNQVKASSSRHFFVVAMVPKFSIVLGETKIVELCLSNHGKFPCKVMGVQAINGKNAPADAEGERMILPQTSITWPVKVTGDRLGTNVVKFQWRLYCNRRPFTFNSSICYNTVEQDMGNSEVENVDKKIIQPRMFIPGQSKVRKPVFRRVPMKDYIVPEVLREVVEGEGNYNGLVEWQIALQRHKPVLAEGLSSKNYDDWMHTLLFLEELAEEQRYKKLETQAHLFRLKGYVVFSFPAESEYNKIVCGDTMIVSKPWEPSRAYEGKIWEISSSQLFCKFNSEFEETMKQGAIYSLIFKMNRMPYKKNIKLLTSF
;
A
#
# COMPACT_ATOMS: atom_id res chain seq x y z
N MET A 1 41.42 -31.70 30.76
CA MET A 1 42.10 -30.84 29.77
C MET A 1 43.16 -29.94 30.40
N LEU A 2 42.85 -29.22 31.50
CA LEU A 2 43.83 -28.42 32.26
C LEU A 2 45.03 -29.23 32.82
N SER A 3 44.83 -30.49 33.23
CA SER A 3 45.91 -31.35 33.75
C SER A 3 46.91 -31.82 32.70
N SER A 4 46.53 -31.86 31.42
CA SER A 4 47.39 -32.37 30.33
C SER A 4 48.27 -31.28 29.74
N ILE A 5 47.79 -30.02 29.78
CA ILE A 5 48.56 -28.85 29.33
C ILE A 5 49.59 -28.46 30.39
N THR A 6 49.23 -28.54 31.68
CA THR A 6 50.19 -28.31 32.76
C THR A 6 51.30 -29.36 32.74
N SER A 7 51.00 -30.64 32.49
CA SER A 7 52.01 -31.69 32.35
C SER A 7 53.01 -31.46 31.21
N LEU A 8 52.56 -30.93 30.07
CA LEU A 8 53.42 -30.64 28.91
C LEU A 8 54.32 -29.42 29.16
N VAL A 9 53.78 -28.36 29.77
CA VAL A 9 54.53 -27.16 30.15
C VAL A 9 55.55 -27.48 31.25
N TRP A 10 55.19 -28.30 32.24
CA TRP A 10 56.11 -28.79 33.27
C TRP A 10 57.21 -29.70 32.70
N GLY A 11 56.90 -30.51 31.68
CA GLY A 11 57.87 -31.34 30.97
C GLY A 11 58.92 -30.51 30.20
N SER A 12 58.48 -29.46 29.51
CA SER A 12 59.37 -28.55 28.79
C SER A 12 60.24 -27.70 29.74
N LEU A 13 59.70 -27.23 30.87
CA LEU A 13 60.45 -26.45 31.86
C LEU A 13 61.50 -27.28 32.62
N LYS A 14 61.25 -28.58 32.85
CA LYS A 14 62.27 -29.51 33.39
C LYS A 14 63.41 -29.76 32.41
N TYR A 15 63.13 -29.78 31.11
CA TYR A 15 64.13 -30.07 30.08
C TYR A 15 65.13 -28.92 29.87
N VAL A 16 64.74 -27.68 30.20
CA VAL A 16 65.60 -26.48 30.11
C VAL A 16 66.36 -26.23 31.42
N GLY A 17 66.22 -27.10 32.43
CA GLY A 17 66.97 -27.00 33.69
C GLY A 17 66.50 -25.88 34.62
N VAL A 18 65.32 -25.32 34.40
CA VAL A 18 64.82 -24.11 35.08
C VAL A 18 64.22 -24.41 36.46
N VAL A 19 63.89 -25.67 36.78
CA VAL A 19 63.24 -25.98 38.08
C VAL A 19 64.00 -27.07 38.85
N SER A 20 64.80 -26.64 39.84
CA SER A 20 65.10 -27.45 41.02
C SER A 20 63.92 -27.37 41.99
N SER A 21 63.72 -28.43 42.78
CA SER A 21 62.61 -28.63 43.72
C SER A 21 62.18 -27.37 44.48
N HIS A 22 60.99 -26.87 44.10
CA HIS A 22 60.16 -25.80 44.70
C HIS A 22 60.86 -24.66 45.45
N PRO A 23 60.74 -23.45 44.87
CA PRO A 23 60.12 -22.34 45.58
C PRO A 23 59.01 -21.66 44.76
N GLU A 24 58.26 -20.80 45.41
CA GLU A 24 57.09 -20.08 44.89
C GLU A 24 57.37 -19.37 43.55
N MET A 25 56.48 -19.59 42.59
CA MET A 25 56.54 -18.98 41.26
C MET A 25 56.46 -17.46 41.39
N THR A 26 57.39 -16.74 40.78
CA THR A 26 57.41 -15.27 40.86
C THR A 26 56.27 -14.65 40.05
N GLU A 27 55.77 -13.49 40.47
CA GLU A 27 54.65 -12.82 39.77
C GLU A 27 55.01 -12.48 38.30
N GLU A 28 56.29 -12.28 38.00
CA GLU A 28 56.80 -12.08 36.64
C GLU A 28 56.66 -13.33 35.76
N GLU A 29 56.89 -14.52 36.33
CA GLU A 29 56.69 -15.80 35.62
C GLU A 29 55.20 -16.09 35.40
N LEU A 30 54.34 -15.76 36.37
CA LEU A 30 52.89 -15.83 36.21
C LEU A 30 52.39 -14.88 35.13
N GLU A 31 52.93 -13.66 35.06
CA GLU A 31 52.61 -12.69 34.01
C GLU A 31 53.11 -13.13 32.63
N LEU A 32 54.30 -13.76 32.54
CA LEU A 32 54.79 -14.35 31.31
C LEU A 32 53.90 -15.51 30.84
N ILE A 33 53.44 -16.36 31.76
CA ILE A 33 52.49 -17.45 31.46
C ILE A 33 51.15 -16.86 30.99
N ARG A 34 50.64 -15.79 31.62
CA ARG A 34 49.42 -15.10 31.16
C ARG A 34 49.60 -14.54 29.75
N ARG A 35 50.70 -13.84 29.47
CA ARG A 35 51.01 -13.30 28.12
C ARG A 35 51.19 -14.39 27.08
N LEU A 36 51.82 -15.50 27.42
CA LEU A 36 51.96 -16.65 26.52
C LEU A 36 50.62 -17.34 26.29
N GLN A 37 49.77 -17.48 27.33
CA GLN A 37 48.41 -18.00 27.18
C GLN A 37 47.52 -17.09 26.32
N ASP A 38 47.65 -15.78 26.44
CA ASP A 38 46.90 -14.83 25.62
C ASP A 38 47.41 -14.80 24.17
N LYS A 39 48.74 -14.86 23.95
CA LYS A 39 49.30 -15.05 22.60
C LYS A 39 48.90 -16.38 21.97
N LEU A 40 48.82 -17.46 22.75
CA LEU A 40 48.38 -18.77 22.27
C LEU A 40 46.87 -18.80 21.98
N LYS A 41 46.07 -17.96 22.65
CA LYS A 41 44.64 -17.75 22.32
C LYS A 41 44.45 -16.91 21.05
N GLU A 42 45.45 -16.14 20.62
CA GLU A 42 45.37 -15.29 19.42
C GLU A 42 45.76 -15.98 18.11
N GLU A 43 46.41 -17.16 18.14
CA GLU A 43 46.66 -17.97 16.93
C GLU A 43 45.42 -18.76 16.46
N VAL A 44 44.27 -18.10 16.42
CA VAL A 44 43.08 -18.64 15.75
C VAL A 44 43.10 -18.17 14.30
N VAL A 45 43.64 -19.00 13.41
CA VAL A 45 43.62 -18.73 11.97
C VAL A 45 42.22 -18.98 11.43
N VAL A 46 41.59 -17.92 10.88
CA VAL A 46 40.36 -18.05 10.09
C VAL A 46 40.70 -18.91 8.86
N PHE A 47 40.11 -20.10 8.77
CA PHE A 47 40.48 -21.04 7.71
C PHE A 47 39.71 -20.77 6.42
N LYS A 48 38.40 -20.54 6.51
CA LYS A 48 37.53 -20.30 5.35
C LYS A 48 36.14 -19.84 5.76
N GLU A 49 35.55 -18.94 4.96
CA GLU A 49 34.12 -18.67 4.98
C GLU A 49 33.38 -19.74 4.17
N HIS A 50 32.33 -20.30 4.75
CA HIS A 50 31.49 -21.34 4.17
C HIS A 50 30.06 -20.84 4.02
N LYS A 51 29.36 -21.36 3.00
CA LYS A 51 27.93 -21.18 2.82
C LYS A 51 27.29 -22.57 2.80
N GLY A 52 26.24 -22.75 3.59
CA GLY A 52 25.61 -24.06 3.80
C GLY A 52 24.17 -23.94 4.24
N PHE A 53 23.62 -25.02 4.79
CA PHE A 53 22.26 -25.10 5.28
C PHE A 53 22.21 -25.60 6.73
N VAL A 54 21.19 -25.15 7.47
CA VAL A 54 20.85 -25.72 8.77
C VAL A 54 20.21 -27.09 8.54
N THR A 55 20.94 -28.14 8.91
CA THR A 55 20.54 -29.53 8.68
C THR A 55 19.81 -30.17 9.85
N GLN A 56 20.14 -29.77 11.09
CA GLN A 56 19.44 -30.21 12.30
C GLN A 56 19.37 -29.07 13.31
N LEU A 57 18.31 -29.05 14.11
CA LEU A 57 18.07 -28.07 15.17
C LEU A 57 17.89 -28.83 16.50
N SER A 58 18.68 -28.47 17.50
CA SER A 58 18.56 -28.93 18.88
C SER A 58 18.26 -27.75 19.81
N ASN A 59 17.92 -28.00 21.08
CA ASN A 59 17.47 -26.95 22.00
C ASN A 59 18.47 -25.77 22.15
N ASN A 60 19.78 -26.03 22.07
CA ASN A 60 20.82 -25.01 22.28
C ASN A 60 21.86 -24.94 21.14
N ALA A 61 21.70 -25.73 20.08
CA ALA A 61 22.67 -25.78 18.98
C ALA A 61 22.03 -26.17 17.65
N ILE A 62 22.63 -25.72 16.56
CA ILE A 62 22.29 -26.13 15.19
C ILE A 62 23.43 -26.90 14.55
N GLN A 63 23.08 -27.83 13.68
CA GLN A 63 24.04 -28.55 12.85
C GLN A 63 24.01 -27.99 11.42
N LEU A 64 25.16 -27.56 10.90
CA LEU A 64 25.33 -27.03 9.55
C LEU A 64 25.96 -28.08 8.64
N ASP A 65 25.35 -28.30 7.46
CA ASP A 65 25.79 -29.26 6.44
C ASP A 65 26.12 -30.68 6.97
N HIS A 66 25.37 -31.15 7.97
CA HIS A 66 25.59 -32.42 8.68
C HIS A 66 26.98 -32.60 9.30
N ARG A 67 27.79 -31.54 9.35
CA ARG A 67 29.22 -31.64 9.66
C ARG A 67 29.65 -30.73 10.79
N TRP A 68 29.03 -29.56 10.91
CA TRP A 68 29.46 -28.53 11.84
C TRP A 68 28.38 -28.27 12.88
N GLU A 69 28.78 -27.95 14.11
CA GLU A 69 27.86 -27.61 15.19
C GLU A 69 28.10 -26.16 15.64
N TYR A 70 27.01 -25.42 15.82
CA TYR A 70 27.02 -24.03 16.29
C TYR A 70 26.08 -23.89 17.49
N GLN A 71 26.58 -23.33 18.59
CA GLN A 71 25.80 -23.08 19.81
C GLN A 71 24.99 -21.79 19.63
N LEU A 72 23.67 -21.89 19.79
CA LEU A 72 22.74 -20.78 19.61
C LEU A 72 22.84 -19.79 20.77
N GLY A 73 22.89 -18.49 20.43
CA GLY A 73 22.66 -17.40 21.39
C GLY A 73 21.18 -17.20 21.70
N ILE A 74 20.89 -16.41 22.74
CA ILE A 74 19.53 -16.12 23.22
C ILE A 74 18.64 -15.47 22.14
N ASN A 75 19.25 -14.81 21.16
CA ASN A 75 18.56 -14.07 20.10
C ASN A 75 18.57 -14.77 18.74
N ASP A 76 19.20 -15.93 18.62
CA ASP A 76 19.36 -16.61 17.34
C ASP A 76 18.10 -17.38 16.99
N ARG A 77 17.52 -17.07 15.82
CA ARG A 77 16.32 -17.75 15.30
C ARG A 77 16.67 -18.40 13.96
N PHE A 78 16.90 -19.70 13.99
CA PHE A 78 17.18 -20.52 12.81
C PHE A 78 16.18 -21.68 12.71
N SER A 79 15.80 -22.04 11.49
CA SER A 79 14.96 -23.19 11.15
C SER A 79 15.75 -24.20 10.32
N VAL A 80 15.40 -25.48 10.43
CA VAL A 80 15.97 -26.52 9.55
C VAL A 80 15.61 -26.20 8.09
N GLY A 81 16.62 -26.14 7.22
CA GLY A 81 16.50 -25.72 5.82
C GLY A 81 16.98 -24.29 5.55
N ASP A 82 17.21 -23.49 6.58
CA ASP A 82 17.72 -22.12 6.42
C ASP A 82 19.12 -22.12 5.79
N ARG A 83 19.33 -21.20 4.85
CA ARG A 83 20.63 -20.99 4.21
C ARG A 83 21.45 -20.03 5.07
N VAL A 84 22.69 -20.39 5.37
CA VAL A 84 23.55 -19.62 6.29
C VAL A 84 24.96 -19.43 5.75
N SER A 85 25.59 -18.31 6.08
CA SER A 85 27.03 -18.07 5.91
C SER A 85 27.68 -18.23 7.28
N TYR A 86 28.81 -18.92 7.35
CA TYR A 86 29.50 -19.15 8.61
C TYR A 86 31.00 -19.28 8.41
N LYS A 87 31.78 -18.94 9.44
CA LYS A 87 33.24 -19.06 9.41
C LYS A 87 33.71 -20.20 10.29
N VAL A 88 34.57 -21.04 9.73
CA VAL A 88 35.19 -22.16 10.46
C VAL A 88 36.59 -21.77 10.89
N TYR A 89 36.82 -21.79 12.19
CA TYR A 89 38.09 -21.49 12.84
C TYR A 89 38.77 -22.78 13.23
N LYS A 90 40.04 -22.96 12.87
CA LYS A 90 40.82 -24.12 13.26
C LYS A 90 41.75 -23.73 14.40
N THR A 91 41.48 -24.28 15.58
CA THR A 91 42.41 -24.26 16.72
C THR A 91 43.27 -25.52 16.69
N LEU A 92 44.39 -25.52 17.41
CA LEU A 92 45.35 -26.65 17.45
C LEU A 92 44.67 -28.01 17.71
N ASN A 93 43.59 -28.03 18.49
CA ASN A 93 42.92 -29.27 18.89
C ASN A 93 41.46 -29.38 18.43
N ASN A 94 40.81 -28.31 17.94
CA ASN A 94 39.38 -28.32 17.59
C ASN A 94 39.03 -27.37 16.44
N GLN A 95 37.95 -27.67 15.72
CA GLN A 95 37.33 -26.75 14.78
C GLN A 95 36.10 -26.13 15.44
N VAL A 96 35.98 -24.80 15.37
CA VAL A 96 34.88 -24.05 15.98
C VAL A 96 34.21 -23.20 14.90
N VAL A 97 32.90 -23.28 14.81
CA VAL A 97 32.11 -22.40 13.94
C VAL A 97 31.74 -21.13 14.69
N LYS A 98 31.96 -19.97 14.06
CA LYS A 98 31.48 -18.67 14.53
C LYS A 98 30.91 -17.87 13.37
N ASP A 99 30.34 -16.70 13.69
CA ASP A 99 29.75 -15.77 12.73
C ASP A 99 28.69 -16.43 11.83
N VAL A 100 27.83 -17.28 12.40
CA VAL A 100 26.72 -17.86 11.64
C VAL A 100 25.70 -16.76 11.40
N MET A 101 25.57 -16.35 10.15
CA MET A 101 24.59 -15.37 9.73
C MET A 101 23.58 -16.05 8.81
N LEU A 102 22.30 -15.77 9.05
CA LEU A 102 21.24 -16.15 8.13
C LEU A 102 21.51 -15.45 6.80
N LEU A 103 21.75 -16.23 5.75
CA LEU A 103 21.77 -15.70 4.40
C LEU A 103 20.33 -15.44 4.01
N THR A 104 19.86 -14.26 4.37
CA THR A 104 18.68 -13.71 3.71
C THR A 104 19.00 -13.69 2.23
N GLU A 105 18.11 -14.26 1.41
CA GLU A 105 18.35 -14.53 -0.01
C GLU A 105 18.93 -13.30 -0.75
N LYS A 106 18.64 -12.09 -0.27
CA LYS A 106 19.04 -10.78 -0.79
C LYS A 106 20.54 -10.54 -0.96
N GLU A 107 21.44 -11.15 -0.18
CA GLU A 107 22.89 -10.87 -0.33
C GLU A 107 23.48 -11.43 -1.64
N HIS A 108 22.78 -12.37 -2.27
CA HIS A 108 23.16 -12.98 -3.54
C HIS A 108 22.36 -12.45 -4.72
N PHE A 109 21.54 -11.42 -4.53
CA PHE A 109 20.83 -10.82 -5.65
C PHE A 109 21.19 -9.36 -5.81
N ILE A 110 21.42 -8.96 -7.06
CA ILE A 110 21.49 -7.56 -7.45
C ILE A 110 20.12 -7.19 -7.96
N SER A 111 19.45 -6.26 -7.28
CA SER A 111 18.20 -5.70 -7.80
C SER A 111 18.51 -4.83 -9.02
N LYS A 112 17.90 -5.17 -10.15
CA LYS A 112 17.98 -4.41 -11.40
C LYS A 112 16.58 -4.05 -11.88
N THR A 113 16.50 -2.98 -12.67
CA THR A 113 15.29 -2.59 -13.37
C THR A 113 15.45 -2.85 -14.87
N VAL A 114 14.41 -3.38 -15.49
CA VAL A 114 14.39 -3.69 -16.92
C VAL A 114 13.14 -3.07 -17.53
N SER A 115 13.30 -2.13 -18.45
CA SER A 115 12.20 -1.59 -19.24
C SER A 115 11.89 -2.48 -20.44
N GLY A 116 10.62 -2.59 -20.83
CA GLY A 116 10.19 -3.31 -22.01
C GLY A 116 8.72 -3.08 -22.34
N THR A 117 8.27 -3.64 -23.47
CA THR A 117 6.88 -3.56 -23.93
C THR A 117 6.21 -4.91 -23.79
N ILE A 118 5.01 -4.97 -23.21
CA ILE A 118 4.24 -6.22 -23.10
C ILE A 118 3.86 -6.70 -24.49
N ASN A 119 4.41 -7.84 -24.93
CA ASN A 119 4.17 -8.40 -26.26
C ASN A 119 3.30 -9.66 -26.23
N ARG A 120 3.13 -10.30 -25.06
CA ARG A 120 2.29 -11.49 -24.88
C ARG A 120 1.56 -11.47 -23.54
N VAL A 121 0.30 -11.88 -23.56
CA VAL A 121 -0.55 -12.04 -22.37
C VAL A 121 -1.32 -13.37 -22.49
N ASP A 122 -1.13 -14.27 -21.52
CA ASP A 122 -1.83 -15.55 -21.42
C ASP A 122 -2.34 -15.77 -19.98
N GLY A 123 -3.57 -15.32 -19.73
CA GLY A 123 -4.14 -15.30 -18.38
C GLY A 123 -3.35 -14.39 -17.43
N ASN A 124 -2.67 -14.99 -16.45
CA ASN A 124 -1.79 -14.27 -15.50
C ASN A 124 -0.32 -14.27 -15.92
N GLN A 125 0.04 -14.94 -17.02
CA GLN A 125 1.40 -14.97 -17.54
C GLN A 125 1.59 -13.86 -18.58
N PHE A 126 2.64 -13.06 -18.38
CA PHE A 126 2.98 -11.92 -19.21
C PHE A 126 4.40 -12.10 -19.73
N GLU A 127 4.66 -11.61 -20.93
CA GLU A 127 6.00 -11.53 -21.52
C GLU A 127 6.23 -10.10 -22.04
N ILE A 128 7.43 -9.58 -21.86
CA ILE A 128 7.88 -8.35 -22.54
C ILE A 128 8.72 -8.69 -23.77
N ASP A 129 8.88 -7.72 -24.68
CA ASP A 129 9.70 -7.76 -25.89
C ASP A 129 11.15 -8.26 -25.72
N LYS A 130 11.67 -8.27 -24.49
CA LYS A 130 12.97 -8.85 -24.11
C LYS A 130 12.95 -10.34 -23.74
N GLY A 131 11.82 -11.03 -23.93
CA GLY A 131 11.66 -12.46 -23.61
C GLY A 131 11.51 -12.76 -22.11
N ILE A 132 11.34 -11.73 -21.27
CA ILE A 132 11.15 -11.91 -19.82
C ILE A 132 9.71 -12.27 -19.54
N GLN A 133 9.50 -13.44 -18.96
CA GLN A 133 8.20 -13.92 -18.54
C GLN A 133 7.98 -13.70 -17.05
N PHE A 134 6.78 -13.28 -16.67
CA PHE A 134 6.38 -13.13 -15.27
C PHE A 134 4.92 -13.50 -15.05
N ASP A 135 4.62 -13.93 -13.83
CA ASP A 135 3.26 -14.29 -13.39
C ASP A 135 2.74 -13.22 -12.45
N LEU A 136 1.70 -12.51 -12.85
CA LEU A 136 1.11 -11.40 -12.09
C LEU A 136 0.59 -11.85 -10.71
N SER A 137 0.30 -13.13 -10.51
CA SER A 137 -0.12 -13.67 -9.21
C SER A 137 1.03 -13.84 -8.20
N LYS A 138 2.28 -13.81 -8.67
CA LYS A 138 3.50 -14.03 -7.87
C LYS A 138 4.31 -12.77 -7.62
N ILE A 139 3.95 -11.66 -8.27
CA ILE A 139 4.70 -10.40 -8.21
C ILE A 139 3.84 -9.26 -7.66
N ARG A 140 4.48 -8.18 -7.25
CA ARG A 140 3.80 -6.93 -6.89
C ARG A 140 3.40 -6.19 -8.16
N SER A 141 2.14 -5.79 -8.26
CA SER A 141 1.66 -4.92 -9.34
C SER A 141 0.68 -3.89 -8.78
N GLU A 142 0.83 -2.65 -9.25
CA GLU A 142 -0.07 -1.53 -8.92
C GLU A 142 -1.18 -1.35 -9.95
N PHE A 143 -1.03 -1.96 -11.13
CA PHE A 143 -1.98 -1.89 -12.25
C PHE A 143 -2.17 -3.26 -12.89
N LEU A 144 -3.08 -3.35 -13.86
CA LEU A 144 -3.21 -4.54 -14.71
C LEU A 144 -2.55 -4.26 -16.06
N PRO A 145 -1.39 -4.87 -16.37
CA PRO A 145 -0.74 -4.70 -17.66
C PRO A 145 -1.61 -5.26 -18.80
N ASN A 146 -1.59 -4.60 -19.95
CA ASN A 146 -2.19 -5.05 -21.20
C ASN A 146 -1.15 -5.15 -22.30
N LEU A 147 -1.51 -5.82 -23.40
CA LEU A 147 -0.70 -5.83 -24.63
C LEU A 147 -0.32 -4.40 -25.04
N ASN A 148 0.94 -4.24 -25.40
CA ASN A 148 1.59 -3.00 -25.82
C ASN A 148 1.81 -1.93 -24.74
N ASP A 149 1.51 -2.20 -23.47
CA ASP A 149 1.93 -1.31 -22.38
C ASP A 149 3.46 -1.30 -22.27
N GLN A 150 4.03 -0.12 -22.06
CA GLN A 150 5.43 0.02 -21.68
C GLN A 150 5.57 -0.06 -20.16
N VAL A 151 6.40 -0.99 -19.71
CA VAL A 151 6.56 -1.32 -18.29
C VAL A 151 8.03 -1.30 -17.89
N ILE A 152 8.26 -1.10 -16.60
CA ILE A 152 9.53 -1.30 -15.92
C ILE A 152 9.33 -2.47 -14.96
N LEU A 153 10.16 -3.50 -15.12
CA LEU A 153 10.21 -4.65 -14.24
C LEU A 153 11.32 -4.41 -13.22
N GLU A 154 10.99 -4.44 -11.93
CA GLU A 154 11.99 -4.51 -10.86
C GLU A 154 12.14 -5.97 -10.45
N GLY A 155 13.37 -6.45 -10.44
CA GLY A 155 13.65 -7.85 -10.17
C GLY A 155 15.07 -8.07 -9.71
N ASP A 156 15.36 -9.32 -9.40
CA ASP A 156 16.60 -9.75 -8.79
C ASP A 156 17.40 -10.65 -9.74
N TYR A 157 18.70 -10.37 -9.87
CA TYR A 157 19.67 -11.18 -10.60
C TYR A 157 20.58 -11.93 -9.64
N PRO A 158 20.82 -13.25 -9.83
CA PRO A 158 21.82 -13.95 -9.05
C PRO A 158 23.20 -13.31 -9.28
N LYS A 159 23.83 -12.90 -8.18
CA LYS A 159 25.17 -12.35 -8.11
C LYS A 159 26.16 -13.51 -8.20
N ASP A 160 26.36 -14.06 -9.39
CA ASP A 160 27.43 -15.03 -9.59
C ASP A 160 28.78 -14.31 -9.62
N LYS A 161 29.81 -14.96 -9.07
CA LYS A 161 31.04 -14.28 -8.61
C LYS A 161 32.05 -13.94 -9.71
N ASP A 162 31.89 -14.44 -10.93
CA ASP A 162 33.02 -14.50 -11.87
C ASP A 162 32.96 -13.54 -13.07
N ASP A 163 31.80 -12.94 -13.42
CA ASP A 163 31.76 -11.85 -14.41
C ASP A 163 30.44 -11.05 -14.37
N PRO A 164 30.41 -9.83 -13.78
CA PRO A 164 29.21 -8.99 -13.74
C PRO A 164 28.76 -8.44 -15.10
N GLU A 165 29.62 -8.46 -16.13
CA GLU A 165 29.28 -7.96 -17.47
C GLU A 165 28.74 -9.06 -18.40
N ALA A 166 29.11 -10.33 -18.18
CA ALA A 166 28.68 -11.45 -19.03
C ALA A 166 27.17 -11.78 -18.94
N PHE A 167 26.48 -11.35 -17.87
CA PHE A 167 25.06 -11.64 -17.63
C PHE A 167 24.09 -10.56 -18.15
N ASP A 168 24.58 -9.43 -18.67
CA ASP A 168 23.69 -8.31 -19.05
C ASP A 168 22.79 -8.58 -20.26
N LEU A 169 22.97 -9.72 -20.95
CA LEU A 169 22.20 -10.09 -22.14
C LEU A 169 21.26 -11.29 -21.95
N ASP A 170 21.43 -12.11 -20.91
CA ASP A 170 20.56 -13.26 -20.69
C ASP A 170 19.59 -13.00 -19.52
N TYR A 171 18.37 -12.61 -19.88
CA TYR A 171 17.29 -12.40 -18.93
C TYR A 171 16.68 -13.69 -18.38
N SER A 172 17.18 -14.88 -18.76
CA SER A 172 16.65 -16.17 -18.31
C SER A 172 16.66 -16.35 -16.78
N PHE A 173 17.56 -15.67 -16.08
CA PHE A 173 17.68 -15.71 -14.61
C PHE A 173 17.02 -14.53 -13.89
N PHE A 174 16.40 -13.58 -14.62
CA PHE A 174 15.82 -12.39 -14.01
C PHE A 174 14.50 -12.73 -13.31
N LYS A 175 14.53 -12.77 -11.98
CA LYS A 175 13.33 -13.00 -11.18
C LYS A 175 12.60 -11.68 -10.97
N VAL A 176 11.50 -11.49 -11.72
CA VAL A 176 10.64 -10.31 -11.59
C VAL A 176 9.98 -10.33 -10.20
N ASN A 177 10.12 -9.22 -9.47
CA ASN A 177 9.49 -9.02 -8.17
C ASN A 177 8.32 -8.02 -8.24
N ARG A 178 8.43 -7.04 -9.14
CA ARG A 178 7.44 -5.98 -9.30
C ARG A 178 7.35 -5.52 -10.76
N VAL A 179 6.14 -5.16 -11.18
CA VAL A 179 5.88 -4.50 -12.46
C VAL A 179 5.33 -3.09 -12.21
N ILE A 180 5.90 -2.11 -12.89
CA ILE A 180 5.60 -0.68 -12.78
C ILE A 180 5.31 -0.13 -14.18
N PRO A 181 4.30 0.73 -14.39
CA PRO A 181 4.12 1.37 -15.68
C PRO A 181 5.31 2.29 -15.96
N SER A 182 5.90 2.22 -17.16
CA SER A 182 7.13 2.96 -17.45
C SER A 182 6.94 4.47 -17.35
N THR A 183 5.81 4.97 -17.83
CA THR A 183 5.41 6.36 -17.69
C THR A 183 3.90 6.43 -17.52
N THR A 184 3.46 7.27 -16.58
CA THR A 184 2.04 7.58 -16.38
C THR A 184 1.78 9.06 -16.54
N LYS A 185 0.59 9.41 -17.04
CA LYS A 185 0.09 10.79 -17.05
C LYS A 185 -1.35 10.85 -16.55
N LEU A 186 -1.68 11.91 -15.82
CA LEU A 186 -3.07 12.18 -15.43
C LEU A 186 -3.69 13.09 -16.50
N VAL A 187 -4.70 12.59 -17.19
CA VAL A 187 -5.33 13.27 -18.32
C VAL A 187 -6.71 13.74 -17.94
N THR A 188 -6.93 15.04 -18.08
CA THR A 188 -8.28 15.60 -18.16
C THR A 188 -8.58 15.85 -19.63
N GLY A 189 -9.69 15.34 -20.15
CA GLY A 189 -9.98 15.42 -21.59
C GLY A 189 -11.45 15.28 -21.93
N VAL A 190 -11.75 15.34 -23.23
CA VAL A 190 -13.08 15.10 -23.79
C VAL A 190 -13.03 13.81 -24.60
N VAL A 191 -14.04 12.97 -24.49
CA VAL A 191 -14.21 11.79 -25.35
C VAL A 191 -14.44 12.28 -26.78
N ALA A 192 -13.42 12.12 -27.63
CA ALA A 192 -13.44 12.58 -29.02
C ALA A 192 -14.19 11.59 -29.93
N THR A 193 -13.97 10.30 -29.72
CA THR A 193 -14.64 9.22 -30.46
C THR A 193 -14.99 8.09 -29.52
N PHE A 194 -16.10 7.41 -29.78
CA PHE A 194 -16.49 6.18 -29.09
C PHE A 194 -17.22 5.25 -30.06
N ASN A 195 -16.71 4.04 -30.22
CA ASN A 195 -17.30 2.99 -31.02
C ASN A 195 -18.00 1.98 -30.10
N SER A 196 -19.33 1.96 -30.17
CA SER A 196 -20.18 1.07 -29.36
C SER A 196 -20.11 -0.41 -29.78
N THR A 197 -19.52 -0.73 -30.93
CA THR A 197 -19.34 -2.11 -31.39
C THR A 197 -18.10 -2.74 -30.77
N THR A 198 -16.97 -2.03 -30.83
CA THR A 198 -15.70 -2.47 -30.24
C THR A 198 -15.57 -2.11 -28.76
N MET A 199 -16.49 -1.30 -28.24
CA MET A 199 -16.44 -0.72 -26.90
C MET A 199 -15.15 0.07 -26.65
N THR A 200 -14.56 0.66 -27.69
CA THR A 200 -13.33 1.45 -27.61
C THR A 200 -13.60 2.90 -27.97
N GLY A 201 -12.80 3.81 -27.40
CA GLY A 201 -12.86 5.23 -27.72
C GLY A 201 -11.52 5.91 -27.56
N VAL A 202 -11.51 7.21 -27.87
CA VAL A 202 -10.34 8.08 -27.76
C VAL A 202 -10.70 9.30 -26.91
N ILE A 203 -9.86 9.61 -25.92
CA ILE A 203 -9.91 10.84 -25.13
C ILE A 203 -8.89 11.81 -25.72
N GLY A 204 -9.33 13.02 -26.05
CA GLY A 204 -8.46 14.02 -26.65
C GLY A 204 -7.99 13.60 -28.04
N ARG A 205 -6.67 13.38 -28.20
CA ARG A 205 -6.05 13.04 -29.49
C ARG A 205 -5.31 11.70 -29.48
N ASP A 206 -4.77 11.29 -28.34
CA ASP A 206 -3.73 10.28 -28.26
C ASP A 206 -3.98 9.20 -27.18
N VAL A 207 -5.07 9.32 -26.40
CA VAL A 207 -5.39 8.39 -25.32
C VAL A 207 -6.53 7.46 -25.74
N VAL A 208 -6.20 6.20 -26.02
CA VAL A 208 -7.20 5.17 -26.30
C VAL A 208 -7.76 4.59 -25.01
N PHE A 209 -9.00 4.12 -25.04
CA PHE A 209 -9.59 3.42 -23.92
C PHE A 209 -10.60 2.37 -24.37
N HIS A 210 -10.88 1.43 -23.47
CA HIS A 210 -11.96 0.46 -23.62
C HIS A 210 -13.01 0.71 -22.52
N GLN A 211 -14.29 0.42 -22.77
CA GLN A 211 -15.38 0.75 -21.85
C GLN A 211 -15.23 0.10 -20.47
N ASN A 212 -14.54 -1.05 -20.37
CA ASN A 212 -14.27 -1.74 -19.10
C ASN A 212 -13.47 -0.89 -18.09
N VAL A 213 -12.74 0.14 -18.54
CA VAL A 213 -12.02 1.07 -17.65
C VAL A 213 -12.88 2.26 -17.19
N CYS A 214 -14.11 2.42 -17.71
CA CYS A 214 -15.05 3.46 -17.29
C CYS A 214 -15.76 3.09 -15.98
N ASP A 215 -15.71 3.98 -14.99
CA ASP A 215 -16.35 3.76 -13.69
C ASP A 215 -17.86 3.98 -13.74
N LYS A 216 -18.62 2.91 -14.00
CA LYS A 216 -20.09 2.85 -13.92
C LYS A 216 -20.84 3.79 -14.87
N PHE A 217 -20.22 4.20 -15.97
CA PHE A 217 -20.90 4.98 -17.02
C PHE A 217 -20.59 4.42 -18.41
N VAL A 218 -21.51 4.69 -19.34
CA VAL A 218 -21.30 4.45 -20.77
C VAL A 218 -20.79 5.75 -21.38
N PRO A 219 -19.56 5.79 -21.89
CA PRO A 219 -18.96 7.01 -22.41
C PRO A 219 -19.69 7.46 -23.68
N LYS A 220 -19.84 8.78 -23.81
CA LYS A 220 -20.43 9.43 -24.99
C LYS A 220 -19.44 10.45 -25.55
N VAL A 221 -19.48 10.64 -26.87
CA VAL A 221 -18.71 11.70 -27.52
C VAL A 221 -19.12 13.05 -26.93
N GLY A 222 -18.14 13.84 -26.50
CA GLY A 222 -18.35 15.11 -25.79
C GLY A 222 -18.32 15.01 -24.26
N ASP A 223 -18.30 13.81 -23.67
CA ASP A 223 -18.17 13.67 -22.22
C ASP A 223 -16.80 14.17 -21.75
N HIS A 224 -16.81 15.01 -20.71
CA HIS A 224 -15.60 15.41 -20.01
C HIS A 224 -15.20 14.32 -19.02
N VAL A 225 -13.99 13.83 -19.13
CA VAL A 225 -13.48 12.71 -18.33
C VAL A 225 -12.11 13.02 -17.74
N VAL A 226 -11.79 12.32 -16.66
CA VAL A 226 -10.45 12.25 -16.11
C VAL A 226 -9.98 10.81 -16.12
N CYS A 227 -8.74 10.57 -16.53
CA CYS A 227 -8.16 9.24 -16.52
C CYS A 227 -6.67 9.23 -16.15
N ASN A 228 -6.23 8.14 -15.54
CA ASN A 228 -4.81 7.79 -15.53
C ASN A 228 -4.49 7.08 -16.84
N ALA A 229 -3.46 7.53 -17.55
CA ALA A 229 -3.02 6.94 -18.79
C ALA A 229 -1.61 6.38 -18.65
N ILE A 230 -1.38 5.21 -19.23
CA ILE A 230 -0.12 4.49 -19.28
C ILE A 230 0.43 4.58 -20.69
N GLN A 231 1.74 4.80 -20.82
CA GLN A 231 2.40 4.86 -22.11
C GLN A 231 2.46 3.47 -22.76
N GLY A 232 2.22 3.41 -24.05
CA GLY A 232 2.30 2.18 -24.83
C GLY A 232 2.24 2.43 -26.33
N VAL A 233 2.05 1.36 -27.11
CA VAL A 233 1.99 1.42 -28.58
C VAL A 233 0.62 0.91 -29.05
N TYR A 234 -0.31 1.81 -29.34
CA TYR A 234 -1.72 1.49 -29.58
C TYR A 234 -2.18 1.79 -31.01
N GLY A 235 -1.33 1.47 -31.99
CA GLY A 235 -1.48 1.89 -33.39
C GLY A 235 -0.46 2.96 -33.75
N GLU A 236 -0.53 3.49 -34.97
CA GLU A 236 0.47 4.43 -35.49
C GLU A 236 0.49 5.77 -34.74
N ASP A 237 -0.69 6.26 -34.31
CA ASP A 237 -0.85 7.59 -33.73
C ASP A 237 -1.10 7.61 -32.21
N PHE A 238 -1.38 6.46 -31.59
CA PHE A 238 -1.82 6.39 -30.20
C PHE A 238 -0.70 5.89 -29.28
N LYS A 239 -0.25 6.77 -28.38
CA LYS A 239 0.86 6.51 -27.46
C LYS A 239 0.42 6.20 -26.03
N TRP A 240 -0.88 6.31 -25.74
CA TRP A 240 -1.39 6.23 -24.38
C TRP A 240 -2.66 5.41 -24.32
N ARG A 241 -2.79 4.59 -23.27
CA ARG A 241 -4.04 3.90 -22.94
C ARG A 241 -4.53 4.32 -21.57
N ALA A 242 -5.82 4.60 -21.45
CA ALA A 242 -6.45 4.83 -20.17
C ALA A 242 -6.49 3.54 -19.34
N GLU A 243 -6.03 3.61 -18.10
CA GLU A 243 -6.10 2.56 -17.09
C GLU A 243 -7.44 2.63 -16.33
N SER A 244 -7.89 3.83 -16.02
CA SER A 244 -9.13 4.10 -15.29
C SER A 244 -9.73 5.42 -15.75
N ILE A 245 -11.05 5.47 -15.95
CA ILE A 245 -11.77 6.67 -16.41
C ILE A 245 -12.91 6.98 -15.44
N SER A 246 -12.99 8.25 -15.02
CA SER A 246 -14.11 8.79 -14.27
C SER A 246 -14.72 10.00 -14.99
N LEU A 247 -16.03 10.18 -14.85
CA LEU A 247 -16.71 11.34 -15.41
C LEU A 247 -16.30 12.59 -14.64
N ASN A 248 -15.81 13.61 -15.34
CA ASN A 248 -15.44 14.86 -14.72
C ASN A 248 -16.68 15.74 -14.63
N GLN A 249 -17.21 15.90 -13.42
CA GLN A 249 -18.27 16.89 -13.19
C GLN A 249 -17.67 18.28 -13.32
N VAL A 250 -17.79 18.84 -14.52
CA VAL A 250 -17.44 20.22 -14.79
C VAL A 250 -18.41 21.09 -13.98
N LYS A 251 -17.99 21.55 -12.80
CA LYS A 251 -18.72 22.61 -12.10
C LYS A 251 -18.75 23.81 -13.03
N ALA A 252 -19.94 24.21 -13.46
CA ALA A 252 -20.14 25.44 -14.21
C ALA A 252 -19.60 26.58 -13.34
N SER A 253 -18.38 27.03 -13.62
CA SER A 253 -17.80 28.20 -12.97
C SER A 253 -18.76 29.36 -13.20
N SER A 254 -19.04 30.14 -12.16
CA SER A 254 -20.06 31.18 -12.16
C SER A 254 -19.89 32.16 -13.33
N SER A 255 -20.62 31.89 -14.41
CA SER A 255 -21.28 32.77 -15.39
C SER A 255 -20.56 33.98 -16.01
N ARG A 256 -19.26 34.25 -15.76
CA ARG A 256 -18.56 35.38 -16.40
C ARG A 256 -17.47 35.00 -17.39
N HIS A 257 -16.96 33.77 -17.36
CA HIS A 257 -15.85 33.36 -18.21
C HIS A 257 -16.33 32.32 -19.23
N PHE A 258 -16.13 32.61 -20.51
CA PHE A 258 -16.38 31.68 -21.62
C PHE A 258 -15.45 30.47 -21.64
N PHE A 259 -14.45 30.44 -20.75
CA PHE A 259 -13.45 29.39 -20.66
C PHE A 259 -13.65 28.58 -19.40
N VAL A 260 -13.59 27.26 -19.56
CA VAL A 260 -13.71 26.33 -18.45
C VAL A 260 -12.49 25.42 -18.47
N VAL A 261 -11.76 25.40 -17.35
CA VAL A 261 -10.69 24.42 -17.13
C VAL A 261 -11.29 23.25 -16.38
N ALA A 262 -11.15 22.06 -16.94
CA ALA A 262 -11.62 20.83 -16.34
C ALA A 262 -11.00 20.63 -14.95
N MET A 263 -11.80 20.21 -13.97
CA MET A 263 -11.29 19.97 -12.61
C MET A 263 -10.39 18.75 -12.61
N VAL A 264 -9.19 18.88 -12.04
CA VAL A 264 -8.31 17.74 -11.79
C VAL A 264 -8.63 17.21 -10.38
N PRO A 265 -9.00 15.92 -10.23
CA PRO A 265 -9.22 15.32 -8.93
C PRO A 265 -7.94 15.33 -8.11
N LYS A 266 -8.05 15.28 -6.78
CA LYS A 266 -6.88 15.14 -5.91
C LYS A 266 -6.18 13.82 -6.21
N PHE A 267 -4.87 13.88 -6.40
CA PHE A 267 -4.01 12.72 -6.63
C PHE A 267 -2.78 12.77 -5.72
N SER A 268 -2.01 11.68 -5.67
CA SER A 268 -0.77 11.61 -4.92
C SER A 268 0.45 11.53 -5.85
N ILE A 269 1.58 12.07 -5.40
CA ILE A 269 2.89 12.02 -6.04
C ILE A 269 3.92 11.57 -4.99
N VAL A 270 4.90 10.77 -5.36
CA VAL A 270 6.00 10.42 -4.45
C VAL A 270 6.97 11.60 -4.31
N LEU A 271 7.58 11.78 -3.13
CA LEU A 271 8.58 12.83 -2.90
C LEU A 271 9.74 12.67 -3.90
N GLY A 272 10.01 13.73 -4.67
CA GLY A 272 11.00 13.75 -5.76
C GLY A 272 10.48 13.28 -7.13
N GLU A 273 9.34 12.61 -7.19
CA GLU A 273 8.72 12.21 -8.45
C GLU A 273 8.15 13.43 -9.19
N THR A 274 8.25 13.41 -10.53
CA THR A 274 7.63 14.40 -11.40
C THR A 274 6.56 13.73 -12.25
N LYS A 275 5.33 14.23 -12.14
CA LYS A 275 4.16 13.73 -12.87
C LYS A 275 3.67 14.75 -13.88
N ILE A 276 3.30 14.28 -15.08
CA ILE A 276 2.68 15.12 -16.11
C ILE A 276 1.17 15.09 -15.92
N VAL A 277 0.58 16.27 -15.82
CA VAL A 277 -0.88 16.49 -15.71
C VAL A 277 -1.35 17.30 -16.91
N GLU A 278 -2.28 16.76 -17.68
CA GLU A 278 -2.87 17.47 -18.83
C GLU A 278 -4.14 18.20 -18.42
N LEU A 279 -4.09 19.53 -18.46
CA LEU A 279 -5.22 20.41 -18.18
C LEU A 279 -6.08 20.61 -19.43
N CYS A 280 -7.35 20.24 -19.38
CA CYS A 280 -8.30 20.50 -20.46
C CYS A 280 -8.93 21.89 -20.31
N LEU A 281 -8.68 22.75 -21.28
CA LEU A 281 -9.31 24.07 -21.43
C LEU A 281 -10.38 23.99 -22.51
N SER A 282 -11.62 24.32 -22.17
CA SER A 282 -12.76 24.34 -23.10
C SER A 282 -13.23 25.77 -23.35
N ASN A 283 -13.49 26.10 -24.62
CA ASN A 283 -14.01 27.40 -25.05
C ASN A 283 -15.51 27.30 -25.34
N HIS A 284 -16.33 27.74 -24.39
CA HIS A 284 -17.79 27.86 -24.55
C HIS A 284 -18.21 29.22 -25.13
N GLY A 285 -17.25 30.06 -25.52
CA GLY A 285 -17.48 31.35 -26.15
C GLY A 285 -17.87 31.25 -27.63
N LYS A 286 -18.17 32.39 -28.23
CA LYS A 286 -18.53 32.52 -29.66
C LYS A 286 -17.32 32.80 -30.57
N PHE A 287 -16.17 33.12 -30.00
CA PHE A 287 -15.01 33.58 -30.76
C PHE A 287 -13.83 32.61 -30.58
N PRO A 288 -13.03 32.41 -31.64
CA PRO A 288 -11.75 31.72 -31.51
C PRO A 288 -10.82 32.53 -30.61
N CYS A 289 -10.01 31.83 -29.84
CA CYS A 289 -9.08 32.42 -28.89
C CYS A 289 -7.69 31.86 -29.07
N LYS A 290 -6.69 32.71 -28.88
CA LYS A 290 -5.28 32.32 -28.91
C LYS A 290 -4.80 32.18 -27.47
N VAL A 291 -4.38 31.00 -27.07
CA VAL A 291 -3.81 30.74 -25.75
C VAL A 291 -2.34 31.12 -25.83
N MET A 292 -2.00 32.22 -25.19
CA MET A 292 -0.66 32.83 -25.21
C MET A 292 0.31 32.13 -24.26
N GLY A 293 -0.22 31.41 -23.27
CA GLY A 293 0.56 30.59 -22.35
C GLY A 293 -0.13 30.35 -21.01
N VAL A 294 0.47 29.45 -20.23
CA VAL A 294 0.06 29.10 -18.87
C VAL A 294 1.25 29.28 -17.94
N GLN A 295 1.13 30.16 -16.95
CA GLN A 295 2.21 30.46 -15.99
C GLN A 295 1.85 29.92 -14.61
N ALA A 296 2.71 29.13 -13.98
CA ALA A 296 2.56 28.75 -12.58
C ALA A 296 2.86 29.96 -11.68
N ILE A 297 1.96 30.27 -10.74
CA ILE A 297 2.05 31.49 -9.92
C ILE A 297 2.98 31.27 -8.71
N ASN A 298 3.05 30.06 -8.14
CA ASN A 298 3.73 29.79 -6.87
C ASN A 298 4.39 28.41 -6.81
N GLY A 299 5.45 28.15 -7.59
CA GLY A 299 6.21 26.91 -7.45
C GLY A 299 7.38 26.80 -8.42
N LYS A 300 8.34 25.91 -8.10
CA LYS A 300 9.41 25.48 -9.03
C LYS A 300 8.86 24.72 -10.25
N ASN A 301 7.56 24.46 -10.28
CA ASN A 301 6.87 23.78 -11.38
C ASN A 301 6.81 24.70 -12.60
N ALA A 302 7.65 24.41 -13.59
CA ALA A 302 7.58 25.06 -14.90
C ALA A 302 6.48 24.42 -15.77
N PRO A 303 5.79 25.19 -16.63
CA PRO A 303 5.02 24.59 -17.73
C PRO A 303 5.92 23.67 -18.53
N ALA A 304 5.38 22.53 -18.99
CA ALA A 304 6.18 21.37 -19.40
C ALA A 304 7.17 21.66 -20.55
N ASP A 305 6.88 22.65 -21.37
CA ASP A 305 7.77 23.40 -22.26
C ASP A 305 7.00 24.70 -22.59
N ALA A 306 7.68 25.75 -23.08
CA ALA A 306 6.99 26.92 -23.64
C ALA A 306 6.35 26.52 -24.99
N GLU A 307 5.35 25.64 -24.94
CA GLU A 307 4.62 25.23 -26.12
C GLU A 307 4.01 26.47 -26.78
N GLY A 308 4.27 26.60 -28.08
CA GLY A 308 3.88 27.74 -28.90
C GLY A 308 2.37 28.01 -28.81
N GLU A 309 2.00 29.23 -29.22
CA GLU A 309 0.64 29.73 -29.15
C GLU A 309 -0.35 28.75 -29.80
N ARG A 310 -1.40 28.34 -29.06
CA ARG A 310 -2.44 27.43 -29.57
C ARG A 310 -3.75 28.17 -29.80
N MET A 311 -4.41 27.90 -30.93
CA MET A 311 -5.75 28.41 -31.19
C MET A 311 -6.80 27.44 -30.63
N ILE A 312 -7.77 27.95 -29.88
CA ILE A 312 -8.96 27.22 -29.42
C ILE A 312 -10.21 27.80 -30.09
N LEU A 313 -10.90 26.98 -30.87
CA LEU A 313 -12.11 27.37 -31.59
C LEU A 313 -13.34 27.36 -30.66
N PRO A 314 -14.43 28.05 -31.01
CA PRO A 314 -15.70 27.96 -30.29
C PRO A 314 -16.17 26.51 -30.15
N GLN A 315 -16.67 26.14 -28.97
CA GLN A 315 -17.17 24.80 -28.62
C GLN A 315 -16.12 23.69 -28.79
N THR A 316 -14.84 24.03 -28.73
CA THR A 316 -13.74 23.04 -28.74
C THR A 316 -12.95 23.10 -27.45
N SER A 317 -12.17 22.06 -27.20
CA SER A 317 -11.25 21.95 -26.07
C SER A 317 -9.82 21.71 -26.55
N ILE A 318 -8.85 22.22 -25.80
CA ILE A 318 -7.44 21.87 -25.93
C ILE A 318 -6.92 21.30 -24.62
N THR A 319 -5.92 20.44 -24.69
CA THR A 319 -5.16 19.99 -23.52
C THR A 319 -3.84 20.75 -23.42
N TRP A 320 -3.40 20.99 -22.19
CA TRP A 320 -2.15 21.67 -21.88
C TRP A 320 -1.36 20.88 -20.83
N PRO A 321 -0.21 20.28 -21.19
CA PRO A 321 0.58 19.48 -20.27
C PRO A 321 1.31 20.37 -19.25
N VAL A 322 1.30 19.95 -17.99
CA VAL A 322 2.02 20.61 -16.90
C VAL A 322 2.81 19.56 -16.13
N LYS A 323 4.10 19.85 -15.87
CA LYS A 323 4.94 19.03 -15.00
C LYS A 323 4.73 19.47 -13.55
N VAL A 324 4.40 18.52 -12.68
CA VAL A 324 4.19 18.72 -11.24
C VAL A 324 5.16 17.83 -10.48
N THR A 325 6.02 18.42 -9.66
CA THR A 325 6.98 17.67 -8.84
C THR A 325 6.54 17.63 -7.38
N GLY A 326 6.62 16.46 -6.76
CA GLY A 326 6.41 16.30 -5.32
C GLY A 326 7.60 16.83 -4.54
N ASP A 327 7.62 18.12 -4.20
CA ASP A 327 8.76 18.77 -3.55
C ASP A 327 8.61 18.91 -2.03
N ARG A 328 7.38 18.81 -1.50
CA ARG A 328 7.06 18.92 -0.07
C ARG A 328 6.00 17.90 0.31
N LEU A 329 6.20 17.21 1.43
CA LEU A 329 5.23 16.25 1.97
C LEU A 329 3.89 16.90 2.33
N GLY A 330 2.82 16.13 2.24
CA GLY A 330 1.46 16.58 2.55
C GLY A 330 0.75 17.21 1.35
N THR A 331 -0.27 18.03 1.61
CA THR A 331 -1.10 18.62 0.55
C THR A 331 -0.46 19.85 -0.08
N ASN A 332 -0.30 19.80 -1.40
CA ASN A 332 0.24 20.86 -2.23
C ASN A 332 -0.85 21.42 -3.17
N VAL A 333 -0.77 22.72 -3.43
CA VAL A 333 -1.68 23.43 -4.34
C VAL A 333 -0.87 24.27 -5.31
N VAL A 334 -0.98 23.96 -6.59
CA VAL A 334 -0.32 24.74 -7.66
C VAL A 334 -1.37 25.56 -8.37
N LYS A 335 -1.17 26.89 -8.41
CA LYS A 335 -2.03 27.83 -9.12
C LYS A 335 -1.43 28.17 -10.48
N PHE A 336 -2.28 28.22 -11.50
CA PHE A 336 -1.92 28.54 -12.88
C PHE A 336 -2.65 29.81 -13.30
N GLN A 337 -1.93 30.74 -13.92
CA GLN A 337 -2.49 31.89 -14.62
C GLN A 337 -2.53 31.59 -16.12
N TRP A 338 -3.74 31.54 -16.67
CA TRP A 338 -3.97 31.41 -18.10
C TRP A 338 -3.97 32.78 -18.74
N ARG A 339 -3.27 32.94 -19.87
CA ARG A 339 -3.31 34.14 -20.69
C ARG A 339 -3.86 33.80 -22.07
N LEU A 340 -4.98 34.41 -22.43
CA LEU A 340 -5.66 34.21 -23.70
C LEU A 340 -5.83 35.56 -24.41
N TYR A 341 -5.93 35.51 -25.73
CA TYR A 341 -6.24 36.66 -26.56
C TYR A 341 -7.44 36.30 -27.44
N CYS A 342 -8.58 36.93 -27.15
CA CYS A 342 -9.86 36.65 -27.77
C CYS A 342 -10.45 37.94 -28.35
N ASN A 343 -10.77 37.95 -29.64
CA ASN A 343 -11.37 39.11 -30.31
C ASN A 343 -10.66 40.44 -29.98
N ARG A 344 -9.33 40.47 -30.15
CA ARG A 344 -8.45 41.63 -29.87
C ARG A 344 -8.37 42.08 -28.41
N ARG A 345 -8.88 41.29 -27.46
CA ARG A 345 -8.80 41.59 -26.02
C ARG A 345 -8.02 40.50 -25.29
N PRO A 346 -7.07 40.86 -24.40
CA PRO A 346 -6.44 39.90 -23.52
C PRO A 346 -7.41 39.48 -22.41
N PHE A 347 -7.40 38.19 -22.08
CA PHE A 347 -8.13 37.60 -20.97
C PHE A 347 -7.16 36.85 -20.08
N THR A 348 -7.27 37.04 -18.77
CA THR A 348 -6.51 36.28 -17.79
C THR A 348 -7.44 35.70 -16.75
N PHE A 349 -7.19 34.45 -16.37
CA PHE A 349 -7.90 33.82 -15.27
C PHE A 349 -7.01 32.77 -14.62
N ASN A 350 -7.37 32.36 -13.41
CA ASN A 350 -6.59 31.41 -12.64
C ASN A 350 -7.27 30.05 -12.56
N SER A 351 -6.49 28.97 -12.60
CA SER A 351 -6.91 27.63 -12.20
C SER A 351 -5.97 27.09 -11.12
N SER A 352 -6.33 25.98 -10.49
CA SER A 352 -5.47 25.33 -9.50
C SER A 352 -5.61 23.82 -9.55
N ILE A 353 -4.51 23.12 -9.23
CA ILE A 353 -4.47 21.68 -9.01
C ILE A 353 -4.09 21.45 -7.55
N CYS A 354 -4.71 20.46 -6.92
CA CYS A 354 -4.37 20.01 -5.57
C CYS A 354 -3.86 18.56 -5.62
N TYR A 355 -2.73 18.26 -5.00
CA TYR A 355 -2.17 16.92 -4.90
C TYR A 355 -1.52 16.69 -3.53
N ASN A 356 -1.32 15.44 -3.14
CA ASN A 356 -0.60 15.07 -1.93
C ASN A 356 0.78 14.50 -2.29
N THR A 357 1.84 14.93 -1.61
CA THR A 357 3.14 14.29 -1.73
C THR A 357 3.32 13.31 -0.58
N VAL A 358 3.72 12.09 -0.90
CA VAL A 358 3.97 11.01 0.08
C VAL A 358 5.45 10.61 0.05
N GLU A 359 6.01 10.15 1.17
CA GLU A 359 7.36 9.59 1.15
C GLU A 359 7.39 8.29 0.33
N GLN A 360 8.51 8.04 -0.34
CA GLN A 360 8.74 6.78 -1.02
C GLN A 360 9.02 5.74 0.08
N ASP A 361 8.12 4.78 0.26
CA ASP A 361 8.38 3.61 1.11
C ASP A 361 9.47 2.75 0.47
N MET A 362 10.72 3.14 0.70
CA MET A 362 11.93 2.44 0.29
C MET A 362 12.34 1.49 1.42
N GLY A 363 11.52 0.48 1.72
CA GLY A 363 11.83 -0.40 2.85
C GLY A 363 11.08 -1.72 2.88
N ASN A 364 11.80 -2.80 2.54
CA ASN A 364 11.91 -4.05 3.30
C ASN A 364 10.74 -4.50 4.19
N SER A 365 9.52 -4.45 3.69
CA SER A 365 8.43 -5.16 4.33
C SER A 365 8.39 -6.60 3.82
N GLU A 366 8.74 -7.54 4.71
CA GLU A 366 8.07 -8.83 4.74
C GLU A 366 6.57 -8.56 4.74
N VAL A 367 5.94 -8.59 3.56
CA VAL A 367 4.49 -8.53 3.38
C VAL A 367 3.79 -7.55 4.35
N GLU A 368 4.33 -6.34 4.55
CA GLU A 368 3.50 -5.26 5.06
C GLU A 368 2.74 -4.78 3.84
N ASN A 369 1.48 -5.22 3.84
CA ASN A 369 0.41 -4.63 3.09
C ASN A 369 0.51 -3.11 3.20
N VAL A 370 1.17 -2.48 2.23
CA VAL A 370 0.87 -1.12 1.81
C VAL A 370 -0.65 -1.04 1.79
N ASP A 371 -1.22 -0.10 2.52
CA ASP A 371 -2.63 0.23 2.54
C ASP A 371 -3.12 0.44 1.10
N LYS A 372 -3.46 -0.68 0.45
CA LYS A 372 -4.34 -0.69 -0.70
C LYS A 372 -5.61 -0.13 -0.11
N LYS A 373 -5.85 1.17 -0.33
CA LYS A 373 -7.16 1.78 -0.18
C LYS A 373 -8.14 0.74 -0.67
N ILE A 374 -8.87 0.13 0.27
CA ILE A 374 -9.68 -1.03 0.00
C ILE A 374 -10.61 -0.60 -1.12
N ILE A 375 -10.40 -1.16 -2.32
CA ILE A 375 -11.21 -0.85 -3.48
C ILE A 375 -12.63 -1.14 -3.02
N GLN A 376 -13.47 -0.10 -2.93
CA GLN A 376 -14.82 -0.30 -2.45
C GLN A 376 -15.49 -1.34 -3.36
N PRO A 377 -15.94 -2.47 -2.79
CA PRO A 377 -16.47 -3.58 -3.56
C PRO A 377 -17.64 -3.10 -4.42
N ARG A 378 -17.61 -3.41 -5.71
CA ARG A 378 -18.62 -3.01 -6.70
C ARG A 378 -19.96 -3.70 -6.46
N MET A 379 -19.95 -4.88 -5.86
CA MET A 379 -21.14 -5.67 -5.54
C MET A 379 -21.10 -6.15 -4.08
N PHE A 380 -22.19 -5.90 -3.36
CA PHE A 380 -22.33 -6.26 -1.95
C PHE A 380 -23.39 -7.36 -1.80
N ILE A 381 -22.97 -8.54 -1.35
CA ILE A 381 -23.84 -9.72 -1.24
C ILE A 381 -24.24 -9.89 0.23
N PRO A 382 -25.54 -9.78 0.58
CA PRO A 382 -25.98 -9.85 1.97
C PRO A 382 -25.89 -11.27 2.53
N GLY A 383 -25.58 -11.36 3.83
CA GLY A 383 -25.43 -12.60 4.58
C GLY A 383 -26.73 -13.15 5.18
N GLN A 384 -26.61 -14.30 5.84
CA GLN A 384 -27.74 -14.94 6.52
C GLN A 384 -27.91 -14.43 7.97
N SER A 385 -29.07 -13.85 8.27
CA SER A 385 -29.39 -13.37 9.62
C SER A 385 -29.98 -14.47 10.52
N LYS A 386 -29.66 -14.41 11.82
CA LYS A 386 -30.19 -15.30 12.89
C LYS A 386 -31.70 -15.17 13.08
N VAL A 387 -32.24 -13.98 12.80
CA VAL A 387 -33.66 -13.69 13.02
C VAL A 387 -34.44 -14.11 11.78
N ARG A 388 -35.21 -15.21 11.87
CA ARG A 388 -36.28 -15.48 10.91
C ARG A 388 -37.12 -14.22 10.80
N LYS A 389 -37.29 -13.68 9.59
CA LYS A 389 -38.09 -12.47 9.36
C LYS A 389 -39.44 -12.68 10.08
N PRO A 390 -39.76 -11.90 11.12
CA PRO A 390 -41.03 -12.07 11.81
C PRO A 390 -42.16 -11.88 10.80
N VAL A 391 -43.21 -12.68 10.91
CA VAL A 391 -44.40 -12.62 10.01
C VAL A 391 -45.18 -11.30 10.22
N PHE A 392 -44.86 -10.52 11.25
CA PHE A 392 -45.47 -9.22 11.52
C PHE A 392 -45.13 -8.17 10.44
N ARG A 393 -46.10 -7.31 10.12
CA ARG A 393 -45.88 -6.14 9.25
C ARG A 393 -44.80 -5.26 9.85
N ARG A 394 -43.68 -5.11 9.13
CA ARG A 394 -42.56 -4.26 9.50
C ARG A 394 -43.03 -2.81 9.52
N VAL A 395 -43.14 -2.22 10.70
CA VAL A 395 -43.31 -0.76 10.82
C VAL A 395 -41.93 -0.15 10.52
N PRO A 396 -41.77 0.61 9.43
CA PRO A 396 -40.50 1.27 9.14
C PRO A 396 -40.18 2.23 10.29
N MET A 397 -39.01 2.06 10.90
CA MET A 397 -38.48 3.09 11.78
C MET A 397 -38.06 4.27 10.92
N LYS A 398 -38.28 5.51 11.39
CA LYS A 398 -37.70 6.68 10.75
C LYS A 398 -36.19 6.48 10.66
N ASP A 399 -35.62 6.82 9.52
CA ASP A 399 -34.17 6.78 9.37
C ASP A 399 -33.58 7.99 10.07
N TYR A 400 -33.06 7.75 11.27
CA TYR A 400 -32.21 8.70 11.98
C TYR A 400 -30.81 8.64 11.34
N ILE A 401 -30.60 9.53 10.37
CA ILE A 401 -29.31 9.69 9.69
C ILE A 401 -28.47 10.63 10.54
N VAL A 402 -27.23 10.23 10.82
CA VAL A 402 -26.26 11.09 11.50
C VAL A 402 -26.04 12.34 10.64
N PRO A 403 -26.19 13.56 11.18
CA PRO A 403 -25.93 14.79 10.44
C PRO A 403 -24.51 14.82 9.88
N GLU A 404 -24.36 15.08 8.58
CA GLU A 404 -23.04 15.06 7.90
C GLU A 404 -22.06 16.06 8.54
N VAL A 405 -22.57 17.19 9.01
CA VAL A 405 -21.77 18.20 9.73
C VAL A 405 -21.12 17.63 10.99
N LEU A 406 -21.81 16.76 11.74
CA LEU A 406 -21.22 16.10 12.91
C LEU A 406 -20.15 15.09 12.49
N ARG A 407 -20.38 14.36 11.40
CA ARG A 407 -19.40 13.43 10.85
C ARG A 407 -18.13 14.16 10.42
N GLU A 408 -18.24 15.27 9.68
CA GLU A 408 -17.09 16.05 9.24
C GLU A 408 -16.24 16.55 10.42
N VAL A 409 -16.87 17.02 11.51
CA VAL A 409 -16.15 17.47 12.71
C VAL A 409 -15.45 16.32 13.43
N VAL A 410 -16.10 15.15 13.54
CA VAL A 410 -15.55 13.97 14.21
C VAL A 410 -14.44 13.31 13.38
N GLU A 411 -14.61 13.17 12.08
CA GLU A 411 -13.56 12.64 11.18
C GLU A 411 -12.38 13.61 11.02
N GLY A 412 -12.63 14.91 11.23
CA GLY A 412 -11.61 15.95 11.25
C GLY A 412 -10.80 16.06 12.55
N GLU A 413 -11.01 15.20 13.56
CA GLU A 413 -10.36 15.31 14.89
C GLU A 413 -8.83 15.50 14.80
N GLY A 414 -8.15 14.80 13.88
CA GLY A 414 -6.70 14.94 13.64
C GLY A 414 -6.24 16.25 13.01
N ASN A 415 -7.17 17.11 12.55
CA ASN A 415 -6.87 18.41 11.95
C ASN A 415 -6.91 19.56 12.97
N TYR A 416 -7.31 19.31 14.22
CA TYR A 416 -7.38 20.31 15.27
C TYR A 416 -6.17 20.17 16.21
N ASN A 417 -5.68 21.26 16.78
CA ASN A 417 -4.55 21.26 17.72
C ASN A 417 -4.97 20.80 19.13
N GLY A 418 -5.70 19.68 19.21
CA GLY A 418 -6.14 19.05 20.45
C GLY A 418 -7.63 19.21 20.78
N LEU A 419 -8.01 18.66 21.93
CA LEU A 419 -9.40 18.46 22.36
C LEU A 419 -10.20 19.77 22.46
N VAL A 420 -9.57 20.87 22.87
CA VAL A 420 -10.24 22.16 23.08
C VAL A 420 -10.69 22.77 21.75
N GLU A 421 -9.84 22.75 20.73
CA GLU A 421 -10.21 23.27 19.41
C GLU A 421 -11.30 22.42 18.75
N TRP A 422 -11.23 21.10 18.94
CA TRP A 422 -12.27 20.18 18.48
C TRP A 422 -13.62 20.43 19.17
N GLN A 423 -13.62 20.63 20.49
CA GLN A 423 -14.82 21.02 21.25
C GLN A 423 -15.41 22.35 20.77
N ILE A 424 -14.57 23.35 20.49
CA ILE A 424 -15.02 24.64 19.95
C ILE A 424 -15.65 24.46 18.57
N ALA A 425 -15.06 23.64 17.69
CA ALA A 425 -15.62 23.35 16.37
C ALA A 425 -16.98 22.66 16.49
N LEU A 426 -17.09 21.67 17.38
CA LEU A 426 -18.33 20.96 17.66
C LEU A 426 -19.42 21.90 18.19
N GLN A 427 -19.11 22.75 19.17
CA GLN A 427 -20.04 23.74 19.74
C GLN A 427 -20.47 24.80 18.72
N ARG A 428 -19.60 25.19 17.78
CA ARG A 428 -19.97 26.10 16.68
C ARG A 428 -21.05 25.51 15.78
N HIS A 429 -20.98 24.20 15.51
CA HIS A 429 -21.96 23.50 14.68
C HIS A 429 -23.21 23.05 15.46
N LYS A 430 -23.09 22.82 16.76
CA LYS A 430 -24.18 22.47 17.68
C LYS A 430 -24.12 23.33 18.95
N PRO A 431 -24.65 24.57 18.91
CA PRO A 431 -24.64 25.49 20.05
C PRO A 431 -25.32 24.95 21.31
N VAL A 432 -26.29 24.04 21.16
CA VAL A 432 -26.98 23.36 22.26
C VAL A 432 -26.03 22.67 23.25
N LEU A 433 -24.83 22.27 22.80
CA LEU A 433 -23.80 21.68 23.66
C LEU A 433 -23.10 22.72 24.55
N ALA A 434 -23.08 23.99 24.16
CA ALA A 434 -22.48 25.08 24.93
C ALA A 434 -23.46 25.69 25.94
N GLU A 435 -24.76 25.63 25.67
CA GLU A 435 -25.81 26.23 26.50
C GLU A 435 -26.13 25.45 27.80
N GLY A 436 -25.66 24.20 27.92
CA GLY A 436 -25.96 23.33 29.06
C GLY A 436 -27.39 22.76 29.04
N LEU A 437 -27.78 21.99 30.08
CA LEU A 437 -28.97 21.10 30.01
C LEU A 437 -30.12 21.91 30.47
N SER A 438 -31.13 22.01 29.61
CA SER A 438 -32.39 22.59 29.98
C SER A 438 -33.51 21.68 29.49
N SER A 439 -34.67 21.81 30.12
CA SER A 439 -35.87 21.13 29.63
C SER A 439 -36.23 21.53 28.19
N LYS A 440 -35.75 22.67 27.67
CA LYS A 440 -36.07 23.15 26.32
C LYS A 440 -35.16 22.58 25.23
N ASN A 441 -33.93 22.19 25.57
CA ASN A 441 -32.94 21.66 24.62
C ASN A 441 -32.58 20.19 24.88
N TYR A 442 -33.33 19.51 25.76
CA TYR A 442 -33.08 18.13 26.16
C TYR A 442 -32.99 17.18 24.97
N ASP A 443 -33.98 17.22 24.07
CA ASP A 443 -34.04 16.33 22.90
C ASP A 443 -32.86 16.52 21.96
N ASP A 444 -32.62 17.77 21.55
CA ASP A 444 -31.53 18.13 20.65
C ASP A 444 -30.17 17.83 21.27
N TRP A 445 -30.01 18.04 22.57
CA TRP A 445 -28.78 17.71 23.26
C TRP A 445 -28.57 16.18 23.28
N MET A 446 -29.55 15.41 23.74
CA MET A 446 -29.43 13.95 23.83
C MET A 446 -29.29 13.28 22.46
N HIS A 447 -29.97 13.74 21.42
CA HIS A 447 -29.76 13.27 20.04
C HIS A 447 -28.33 13.54 19.58
N THR A 448 -27.81 14.75 19.85
CA THR A 448 -26.44 15.10 19.48
C THR A 448 -25.43 14.19 20.18
N LEU A 449 -25.61 13.90 21.47
CA LEU A 449 -24.72 12.98 22.21
C LEU A 449 -24.80 11.55 21.66
N LEU A 450 -25.99 11.04 21.36
CA LEU A 450 -26.15 9.70 20.77
C LEU A 450 -25.49 9.60 19.39
N PHE A 451 -25.56 10.65 18.57
CA PHE A 451 -24.86 10.68 17.29
C PHE A 451 -23.34 10.70 17.46
N LEU A 452 -22.83 11.41 18.45
CA LEU A 452 -21.39 11.43 18.75
C LEU A 452 -20.89 10.08 19.24
N GLU A 453 -21.67 9.41 20.10
CA GLU A 453 -21.38 8.05 20.55
C GLU A 453 -21.40 7.05 19.37
N GLU A 454 -22.40 7.18 18.49
CA GLU A 454 -22.50 6.38 17.27
C GLU A 454 -21.27 6.57 16.36
N LEU A 455 -20.83 7.82 16.15
CA LEU A 455 -19.65 8.11 15.34
C LEU A 455 -18.34 7.60 15.98
N ALA A 456 -18.21 7.71 17.31
CA ALA A 456 -17.04 7.20 18.03
C ALA A 456 -16.91 5.67 17.90
N GLU A 457 -18.03 4.94 18.01
CA GLU A 457 -18.03 3.51 17.75
C GLU A 457 -17.75 3.20 16.27
N GLU A 458 -18.30 3.95 15.32
CA GLU A 458 -17.96 3.82 13.89
C GLU A 458 -16.44 3.94 13.64
N GLN A 459 -15.76 4.91 14.27
CA GLN A 459 -14.31 5.05 14.18
C GLN A 459 -13.56 3.89 14.82
N ARG A 460 -14.04 3.39 15.97
CA ARG A 460 -13.45 2.20 16.62
C ARG A 460 -13.49 1.00 15.68
N TYR A 461 -14.61 0.78 15.00
CA TYR A 461 -14.77 -0.31 14.03
C TYR A 461 -13.86 -0.16 12.80
N LYS A 462 -13.63 1.06 12.30
CA LYS A 462 -12.67 1.32 11.22
C LYS A 462 -11.24 0.89 11.60
N LYS A 463 -10.84 1.01 12.87
CA LYS A 463 -9.53 0.56 13.36
C LYS A 463 -9.37 -0.96 13.42
N LEU A 464 -10.48 -1.71 13.35
CA LEU A 464 -10.49 -3.18 13.34
C LEU A 464 -10.36 -3.77 11.93
N GLU A 465 -10.22 -2.93 10.89
CA GLU A 465 -9.98 -3.40 9.52
C GLU A 465 -8.67 -4.17 9.46
N THR A 466 -8.70 -5.39 8.90
CA THR A 466 -7.53 -6.28 8.91
C THR A 466 -7.55 -7.26 7.74
N GLN A 467 -6.47 -8.01 7.59
CA GLN A 467 -6.41 -9.16 6.70
C GLN A 467 -6.14 -10.41 7.52
N ALA A 468 -6.92 -11.47 7.30
CA ALA A 468 -6.75 -12.69 8.06
C ALA A 468 -7.21 -13.95 7.32
N HIS A 469 -6.75 -15.09 7.83
CA HIS A 469 -7.27 -16.39 7.44
C HIS A 469 -8.64 -16.62 8.05
N LEU A 470 -9.53 -17.16 7.22
CA LEU A 470 -10.84 -17.63 7.64
C LEU A 470 -10.89 -19.15 7.53
N PHE A 471 -11.67 -19.80 8.39
CA PHE A 471 -11.83 -21.26 8.39
C PHE A 471 -13.31 -21.65 8.44
N ARG A 472 -13.66 -22.80 7.88
CA ARG A 472 -15.03 -23.31 7.96
C ARG A 472 -15.15 -24.30 9.12
N LEU A 473 -16.11 -24.08 10.02
CA LEU A 473 -16.35 -24.96 11.16
C LEU A 473 -17.85 -25.09 11.43
N LYS A 474 -18.39 -26.32 11.37
CA LYS A 474 -19.79 -26.65 11.71
C LYS A 474 -20.84 -25.75 11.04
N GLY A 475 -20.63 -25.37 9.78
CA GLY A 475 -21.55 -24.48 9.05
C GLY A 475 -21.43 -22.99 9.39
N TYR A 476 -20.31 -22.59 10.00
CA TYR A 476 -19.92 -21.20 10.21
C TYR A 476 -18.58 -20.93 9.52
N VAL A 477 -18.36 -19.66 9.20
CA VAL A 477 -17.04 -19.13 8.87
C VAL A 477 -16.48 -18.49 10.14
N VAL A 478 -15.31 -18.94 10.55
CA VAL A 478 -14.65 -18.55 11.80
C VAL A 478 -13.48 -17.64 11.50
N PHE A 479 -13.45 -16.50 12.17
CA PHE A 479 -12.30 -15.60 12.25
C PHE A 479 -11.66 -15.75 13.62
N SER A 480 -10.38 -16.11 13.66
CA SER A 480 -9.60 -16.28 14.89
C SER A 480 -8.74 -15.05 15.16
N PHE A 481 -8.69 -14.61 16.42
CA PHE A 481 -7.95 -13.43 16.84
C PHE A 481 -7.33 -13.63 18.24
N PRO A 482 -6.31 -12.85 18.63
CA PRO A 482 -5.69 -12.96 19.96
C PRO A 482 -6.67 -12.60 21.08
N ALA A 483 -6.65 -13.35 22.18
CA ALA A 483 -7.63 -13.19 23.27
C ALA A 483 -7.63 -11.80 23.94
N GLU A 484 -6.56 -11.02 23.81
CA GLU A 484 -6.42 -9.66 24.37
C GLU A 484 -6.68 -8.55 23.34
N SER A 485 -7.33 -8.86 22.23
CA SER A 485 -7.58 -7.90 21.16
C SER A 485 -8.86 -7.08 21.34
N GLU A 486 -8.95 -5.97 20.61
CA GLU A 486 -10.14 -5.12 20.57
C GLU A 486 -11.37 -5.79 19.92
N TYR A 487 -11.19 -6.94 19.25
CA TYR A 487 -12.28 -7.72 18.64
C TYR A 487 -13.27 -8.28 19.69
N ASN A 488 -12.86 -8.38 20.96
CA ASN A 488 -13.73 -8.77 22.07
C ASN A 488 -14.89 -7.79 22.34
N LYS A 489 -14.78 -6.55 21.83
CA LYS A 489 -15.83 -5.53 21.96
C LYS A 489 -16.88 -5.62 20.85
N ILE A 490 -16.74 -6.56 19.92
CA ILE A 490 -17.76 -6.84 18.90
C ILE A 490 -18.90 -7.62 19.56
N VAL A 491 -20.14 -7.38 19.13
CA VAL A 491 -21.32 -8.06 19.68
C VAL A 491 -22.07 -8.87 18.63
N CYS A 492 -22.85 -9.84 19.10
CA CYS A 492 -23.69 -10.64 18.21
C CYS A 492 -24.70 -9.75 17.46
N GLY A 493 -24.84 -9.98 16.15
CA GLY A 493 -25.67 -9.16 15.26
C GLY A 493 -24.90 -8.07 14.51
N ASP A 494 -23.66 -7.79 14.91
CA ASP A 494 -22.74 -7.00 14.11
C ASP A 494 -22.38 -7.71 12.81
N THR A 495 -21.73 -6.96 11.92
CA THR A 495 -21.51 -7.35 10.55
C THR A 495 -20.03 -7.41 10.23
N MET A 496 -19.58 -8.53 9.70
CA MET A 496 -18.24 -8.69 9.13
C MET A 496 -18.37 -8.72 7.61
N ILE A 497 -17.70 -7.81 6.93
CA ILE A 497 -17.66 -7.72 5.46
C ILE A 497 -16.34 -8.33 5.02
N VAL A 498 -16.41 -9.27 4.08
CA VAL A 498 -15.25 -10.00 3.59
C VAL A 498 -15.08 -9.79 2.10
N SER A 499 -13.87 -9.40 1.69
CA SER A 499 -13.47 -9.26 0.30
C SER A 499 -12.42 -10.31 -0.05
N LYS A 500 -12.61 -10.99 -1.19
CA LYS A 500 -11.67 -12.01 -1.68
C LYS A 500 -10.51 -11.33 -2.39
N PRO A 501 -9.25 -11.76 -2.20
CA PRO A 501 -8.10 -11.12 -2.86
C PRO A 501 -8.12 -11.33 -4.38
N TRP A 502 -8.66 -12.44 -4.87
CA TRP A 502 -8.83 -12.73 -6.31
C TRP A 502 -10.13 -12.16 -6.91
N GLU A 503 -11.01 -11.57 -6.09
CA GLU A 503 -12.26 -10.98 -6.57
C GLU A 503 -12.58 -9.70 -5.77
N PRO A 504 -11.74 -8.65 -5.85
CA PRO A 504 -11.90 -7.43 -5.04
C PRO A 504 -13.17 -6.65 -5.40
N SER A 505 -13.80 -6.96 -6.54
CA SER A 505 -15.05 -6.34 -6.96
C SER A 505 -16.27 -6.82 -6.16
N ARG A 506 -16.17 -7.93 -5.42
CA ARG A 506 -17.26 -8.47 -4.60
C ARG A 506 -16.89 -8.46 -3.13
N ALA A 507 -17.83 -8.02 -2.31
CA ALA A 507 -17.77 -8.23 -0.87
C ALA A 507 -19.01 -8.94 -0.36
N TYR A 508 -18.77 -9.80 0.61
CA TYR A 508 -19.77 -10.67 1.19
C TYR A 508 -20.02 -10.22 2.62
N GLU A 509 -21.26 -9.92 2.93
CA GLU A 509 -21.70 -9.59 4.27
C GLU A 509 -21.88 -10.90 5.06
N GLY A 510 -21.26 -10.97 6.24
CA GLY A 510 -21.45 -12.01 7.23
C GLY A 510 -22.03 -11.41 8.49
N LYS A 511 -23.03 -12.08 9.07
CA LYS A 511 -23.54 -11.69 10.40
C LYS A 511 -22.81 -12.48 11.47
N ILE A 512 -22.44 -11.81 12.55
CA ILE A 512 -21.78 -12.42 13.69
C ILE A 512 -22.84 -13.09 14.56
N TRP A 513 -22.75 -14.41 14.67
CA TRP A 513 -23.75 -15.29 15.30
C TRP A 513 -23.41 -15.67 16.73
N GLU A 514 -22.12 -15.90 16.97
CA GLU A 514 -21.55 -16.34 18.24
C GLU A 514 -20.12 -15.78 18.36
N ILE A 515 -19.73 -15.48 19.60
CA ILE A 515 -18.44 -14.87 19.93
C ILE A 515 -17.84 -15.69 21.07
N SER A 516 -16.59 -16.09 20.89
CA SER A 516 -15.75 -16.70 21.91
C SER A 516 -14.62 -15.73 22.28
N SER A 517 -13.79 -16.08 23.25
CA SER A 517 -12.66 -15.24 23.71
C SER A 517 -11.60 -15.00 22.63
N SER A 518 -11.54 -15.84 21.60
CA SER A 518 -10.53 -15.74 20.53
C SER A 518 -11.10 -16.01 19.13
N GLN A 519 -12.43 -16.11 18.99
CA GLN A 519 -13.07 -16.52 17.73
C GLN A 519 -14.41 -15.81 17.51
N LEU A 520 -14.65 -15.33 16.28
CA LEU A 520 -15.95 -14.86 15.80
C LEU A 520 -16.55 -15.91 14.86
N PHE A 521 -17.77 -16.35 15.15
CA PHE A 521 -18.51 -17.27 14.30
C PHE A 521 -19.50 -16.48 13.44
N CYS A 522 -19.30 -16.50 12.14
CA CYS A 522 -20.07 -15.72 11.18
C CYS A 522 -20.85 -16.63 10.24
N LYS A 523 -22.04 -16.19 9.83
CA LYS A 523 -22.78 -16.81 8.71
C LYS A 523 -22.82 -15.87 7.52
N PHE A 524 -22.39 -16.39 6.39
CA PHE A 524 -22.33 -15.66 5.13
C PHE A 524 -23.44 -16.12 4.19
N ASN A 525 -23.46 -15.54 2.99
CA ASN A 525 -24.19 -16.11 1.88
C ASN A 525 -23.61 -17.49 1.52
N SER A 526 -24.46 -18.44 1.12
CA SER A 526 -24.03 -19.80 0.75
C SER A 526 -23.00 -19.78 -0.39
N GLU A 527 -23.11 -18.85 -1.34
CA GLU A 527 -22.13 -18.66 -2.41
C GLU A 527 -20.73 -18.42 -1.84
N PHE A 528 -20.59 -17.58 -0.81
CA PHE A 528 -19.30 -17.34 -0.17
C PHE A 528 -18.79 -18.60 0.53
N GLU A 529 -19.65 -19.26 1.31
CA GLU A 529 -19.27 -20.45 2.09
C GLU A 529 -18.83 -21.63 1.21
N GLU A 530 -19.35 -21.73 -0.01
CA GLU A 530 -18.98 -22.75 -1.00
C GLU A 530 -17.70 -22.40 -1.77
N THR A 531 -17.49 -21.11 -2.06
CA THR A 531 -16.37 -20.65 -2.90
C THR A 531 -15.14 -20.19 -2.12
N MET A 532 -15.24 -20.11 -0.80
CA MET A 532 -14.14 -19.76 0.09
C MET A 532 -13.05 -20.84 0.05
N LYS A 533 -11.80 -20.42 -0.16
CA LYS A 533 -10.61 -21.28 -0.06
C LYS A 533 -10.05 -21.23 1.35
N GLN A 534 -9.95 -22.37 2.02
CA GLN A 534 -9.34 -22.47 3.34
C GLN A 534 -7.84 -22.16 3.25
N GLY A 535 -7.32 -21.36 4.18
CA GLY A 535 -5.91 -20.92 4.18
C GLY A 535 -5.62 -19.70 3.31
N ALA A 536 -6.57 -19.19 2.52
CA ALA A 536 -6.41 -17.89 1.88
C ALA A 536 -6.49 -16.74 2.90
N ILE A 537 -5.88 -15.60 2.56
CA ILE A 537 -5.94 -14.36 3.33
C ILE A 537 -7.06 -13.49 2.75
N TYR A 538 -8.00 -13.06 3.58
CA TYR A 538 -9.14 -12.23 3.19
C TYR A 538 -9.04 -10.85 3.84
N SER A 539 -9.54 -9.82 3.15
CA SER A 539 -9.71 -8.49 3.75
C SER A 539 -11.03 -8.45 4.51
N LEU A 540 -10.95 -8.05 5.78
CA LEU A 540 -12.05 -8.02 6.74
C LEU A 540 -12.33 -6.58 7.14
N ILE A 541 -13.59 -6.16 7.02
CA ILE A 541 -14.10 -4.88 7.50
C ILE A 541 -15.25 -5.15 8.45
N PHE A 542 -15.25 -4.51 9.61
CA PHE A 542 -16.31 -4.68 10.59
C PHE A 542 -17.27 -3.49 10.55
N LYS A 543 -18.57 -3.74 10.68
CA LYS A 543 -19.61 -2.72 10.83
C LYS A 543 -20.49 -3.03 12.02
N MET A 544 -20.62 -2.05 12.90
CA MET A 544 -21.50 -2.15 14.06
C MET A 544 -22.99 -2.17 13.68
N ASN A 545 -23.78 -2.81 14.52
CA ASN A 545 -25.23 -2.79 14.44
C ASN A 545 -25.79 -1.46 14.97
N ARG A 546 -26.33 -0.64 14.06
CA ARG A 546 -26.90 0.69 14.39
C ARG A 546 -28.28 0.64 15.08
N MET A 547 -28.89 -0.53 15.21
CA MET A 547 -30.26 -0.66 15.74
C MET A 547 -30.47 -0.14 17.18
N PRO A 548 -29.54 -0.33 18.14
CA PRO A 548 -29.67 0.22 19.49
C PRO A 548 -29.78 1.76 19.47
N TYR A 549 -28.89 2.43 18.74
CA TYR A 549 -28.92 3.89 18.59
C TYR A 549 -30.22 4.39 17.97
N LYS A 550 -30.67 3.76 16.87
CA LYS A 550 -31.96 4.11 16.24
C LYS A 550 -33.16 3.96 17.20
N LYS A 551 -33.14 2.95 18.08
CA LYS A 551 -34.19 2.77 19.09
C LYS A 551 -34.12 3.87 20.16
N ASN A 552 -32.94 4.18 20.66
CA ASN A 552 -32.75 5.21 21.69
C ASN A 552 -33.17 6.60 21.19
N ILE A 553 -32.77 6.95 19.96
CA ILE A 553 -33.19 8.22 19.33
C ILE A 553 -34.71 8.26 19.16
N LYS A 554 -35.33 7.15 18.76
CA LYS A 554 -36.79 7.07 18.64
C LYS A 554 -37.49 7.26 20.00
N LEU A 555 -36.96 6.66 21.06
CA LEU A 555 -37.52 6.81 22.41
C LEU A 555 -37.45 8.27 22.87
N LEU A 556 -36.36 8.98 22.59
CA LEU A 556 -36.24 10.40 22.91
C LEU A 556 -37.28 11.24 22.17
N THR A 557 -37.61 10.93 20.90
CA THR A 557 -38.67 11.66 20.17
C THR A 557 -40.10 11.36 20.61
N SER A 558 -40.29 10.47 21.60
CA SER A 558 -41.62 10.11 22.12
C SER A 558 -41.93 10.72 23.49
N PHE A 559 -40.97 11.39 24.10
CA PHE A 559 -41.17 12.30 25.23
C PHE A 559 -41.46 13.70 24.70
#